data_AF-A0A1W9RGV5-F1
#
_entry.id   AF-A0A1W9RGV5-F1
#
_cell.length_a   1.000
_cell.length_b   1.000
_cell.length_c   1.000
_cell.angle_alpha   90.00
_cell.angle_beta   90.00
_cell.angle_gamma   90.00
#
_symmetry.space_group_name_H-M   'P 1'
#
loop_
_entity.id
_entity.type
_entity.pdbx_description
1 polymer ?
#
loop_
_entity_poly.entity_id
_entity_poly.type
_entity_poly.pdbx_seq_one_letter_code
_entity_poly.pdbx_strand_id
1 'polypeptide(L)'
;MFTQTTETLRPGDKLDILYRLFQGDDLGQLIDALDNNSVVGLQKFVWETTAEFGIIARRKNFSRREITRKMTPTPQYQKSRGCNQHTYQCKATECIHFNPKCAREKIKEHVKVMAETLQEYIKIERQNEPFEEMLQEIH
;
A
#
# COMPACT_ATOMS: atom_id res chain seq x y z
N MET A 1 -20.97 -8.49 -19.54
CA MET A 1 -19.66 -9.17 -19.47
C MET A 1 -18.63 -8.11 -19.07
N PHE A 2 -18.17 -8.11 -17.82
CA PHE A 2 -17.06 -7.26 -17.42
C PHE A 2 -15.77 -8.01 -17.74
N THR A 3 -15.05 -7.54 -18.75
CA THR A 3 -13.68 -7.99 -19.02
C THR A 3 -12.85 -7.71 -17.78
N GLN A 4 -12.37 -8.76 -17.10
CA GLN A 4 -11.35 -8.63 -16.07
C GLN A 4 -10.10 -8.06 -16.75
N THR A 5 -9.96 -6.74 -16.72
CA THR A 5 -8.74 -6.07 -17.12
C THR A 5 -7.70 -6.46 -16.08
N THR A 6 -6.69 -7.20 -16.48
CA THR A 6 -5.60 -7.61 -15.59
C THR A 6 -4.89 -6.34 -15.12
N GLU A 7 -5.16 -5.91 -13.89
CA GLU A 7 -4.44 -4.86 -13.17
C GLU A 7 -2.96 -5.27 -13.08
N THR A 8 -2.17 -4.92 -14.08
CA THR A 8 -0.82 -5.48 -14.26
C THR A 8 0.21 -4.38 -14.33
N LEU A 9 0.87 -4.15 -13.19
CA LEU A 9 2.14 -3.44 -13.16
C LEU A 9 3.22 -4.28 -13.84
N ARG A 10 4.06 -3.62 -14.64
CA ARG A 10 5.23 -4.28 -15.25
C ARG A 10 6.25 -4.63 -14.15
N PRO A 11 7.07 -5.68 -14.33
CA PRO A 11 8.10 -6.03 -13.36
C PRO A 11 9.05 -4.89 -13.00
N GLY A 12 9.44 -4.06 -13.98
CA GLY A 12 10.29 -2.88 -13.74
C GLY A 12 9.64 -1.86 -12.82
N ASP A 13 8.34 -1.59 -13.01
CA ASP A 13 7.59 -0.67 -12.14
C ASP A 13 7.51 -1.22 -10.71
N LYS A 14 7.29 -2.54 -10.56
CA LYS A 14 7.27 -3.19 -9.24
C LYS A 14 8.60 -3.04 -8.49
N LEU A 15 9.72 -3.20 -9.20
CA LEU A 15 11.06 -3.04 -8.60
C LEU A 15 11.31 -1.58 -8.18
N ASP A 16 10.95 -0.61 -9.02
CA ASP A 16 11.07 0.82 -8.66
C ASP A 16 10.20 1.16 -7.44
N ILE A 17 8.97 0.64 -7.38
CA ILE A 17 8.08 0.80 -6.23
C ILE A 17 8.70 0.20 -4.97
N LEU A 18 9.23 -1.04 -5.03
CA LEU A 18 9.88 -1.66 -3.87
C LEU A 18 11.08 -0.85 -3.37
N TYR A 19 11.93 -0.40 -4.30
CA TYR A 19 13.08 0.43 -3.97
C TYR A 19 12.66 1.68 -3.19
N ARG A 20 11.70 2.44 -3.74
CA ARG A 20 11.16 3.64 -3.10
C ARG A 20 10.48 3.36 -1.76
N LEU A 21 9.67 2.30 -1.69
CA LEU A 21 9.01 1.87 -0.46
C LEU A 21 10.01 1.59 0.65
N PHE A 22 11.12 0.92 0.35
CA PHE A 22 12.14 0.59 1.34
C PHE A 22 13.01 1.79 1.74
N GLN A 23 13.18 2.78 0.86
CA GLN A 23 13.79 4.08 1.20
C GLN A 23 12.85 4.99 2.00
N GLY A 24 11.54 4.71 1.99
CA GLY A 24 10.53 5.56 2.62
C GLY A 24 10.16 6.78 1.77
N ASP A 25 10.39 6.70 0.45
CA ASP A 25 10.06 7.77 -0.49
C ASP A 25 8.55 7.93 -0.69
N ASP A 26 8.12 9.16 -0.99
CA ASP A 26 6.74 9.43 -1.39
C ASP A 26 6.46 8.89 -2.81
N LEU A 27 5.42 8.05 -2.92
CA LEU A 27 4.98 7.48 -4.20
C LEU A 27 3.97 8.36 -4.94
N GLY A 28 3.63 9.55 -4.43
CA GLY A 28 2.58 10.41 -4.98
C GLY A 28 2.82 10.81 -6.43
N GLN A 29 4.04 11.23 -6.77
CA GLN A 29 4.41 11.60 -8.14
C GLN A 29 4.38 10.40 -9.10
N LEU A 30 4.82 9.22 -8.63
CA LEU A 30 4.75 7.99 -9.42
C LEU A 30 3.29 7.63 -9.72
N ILE A 31 2.41 7.72 -8.72
CA ILE A 31 0.97 7.48 -8.88
C ILE A 31 0.37 8.44 -9.92
N ASP A 32 0.79 9.70 -9.98
CA ASP A 32 0.29 10.66 -10.97
C ASP A 32 0.75 10.36 -12.40
N ALA A 33 1.93 9.76 -12.57
CA ALA A 33 2.49 9.43 -13.88
C ALA A 33 1.93 8.14 -14.50
N LEU A 34 1.38 7.23 -13.68
CA LEU A 34 0.86 5.94 -14.13
C LEU A 34 -0.51 6.09 -14.83
N ASP A 35 -0.83 5.17 -15.76
CA ASP A 35 -2.19 5.03 -16.27
C ASP A 35 -3.14 4.45 -15.19
N ASN A 36 -4.45 4.53 -15.43
CA ASN A 36 -5.46 4.15 -14.43
C ASN A 36 -5.35 2.68 -13.98
N ASN A 37 -5.05 1.75 -14.89
CA ASN A 37 -4.94 0.34 -14.55
C ASN A 37 -3.67 0.10 -13.71
N SER A 38 -2.58 0.77 -14.08
CA SER A 38 -1.32 0.71 -13.32
C SER A 38 -1.43 1.31 -11.93
N VAL A 39 -2.23 2.37 -11.73
CA VAL A 39 -2.48 2.95 -10.39
C VAL A 39 -3.20 1.95 -9.47
N VAL A 40 -4.22 1.26 -9.99
CA VAL A 40 -4.94 0.23 -9.22
C VAL A 40 -4.00 -0.95 -8.93
N GLY A 41 -3.23 -1.37 -9.94
CA GLY A 41 -2.20 -2.41 -9.79
C GLY A 41 -1.14 -2.04 -8.74
N LEU A 42 -0.71 -0.78 -8.68
CA LEU A 42 0.19 -0.26 -7.66
C LEU A 42 -0.44 -0.36 -6.28
N GLN A 43 -1.68 0.09 -6.11
CA GLN A 43 -2.34 0.00 -4.81
C GLN A 43 -2.39 -1.44 -4.32
N LYS A 44 -2.77 -2.38 -5.19
CA LYS A 44 -2.84 -3.81 -4.87
C LYS A 44 -1.45 -4.37 -4.51
N PHE A 45 -0.44 -4.05 -5.31
CA PHE A 45 0.93 -4.51 -5.08
C PHE A 45 1.47 -4.02 -3.74
N VAL A 46 1.35 -2.72 -3.44
CA VAL A 46 1.78 -2.14 -2.16
C VAL A 46 1.03 -2.80 -0.99
N TRP A 47 -0.28 -3.05 -1.13
CA TRP A 47 -1.06 -3.75 -0.12
C TRP A 47 -0.55 -5.17 0.17
N GLU A 48 -0.27 -5.94 -0.88
CA GLU A 48 0.27 -7.29 -0.78
C GLU A 48 1.65 -7.28 -0.10
N THR A 49 2.56 -6.41 -0.55
CA THR A 49 3.89 -6.25 0.04
C THR A 49 3.83 -5.84 1.51
N THR A 50 3.04 -4.82 1.87
CA THR A 50 2.91 -4.40 3.27
C THR A 50 2.34 -5.51 4.14
N ALA A 51 1.38 -6.30 3.63
CA ALA A 51 0.83 -7.42 4.37
C ALA A 51 1.83 -8.56 4.55
N GLU A 52 2.63 -8.88 3.54
CA GLU A 52 3.70 -9.89 3.63
C GLU A 52 4.74 -9.50 4.69
N PHE A 53 5.22 -8.26 4.69
CA PHE A 53 6.15 -7.78 5.71
C PHE A 53 5.52 -7.73 7.10
N GLY A 54 4.23 -7.43 7.19
CA GLY A 54 3.50 -7.52 8.45
C GLY A 54 3.46 -8.94 9.01
N ILE A 55 3.25 -9.95 8.16
CA ILE A 55 3.32 -11.37 8.54
C ILE A 55 4.72 -11.74 9.03
N ILE A 56 5.76 -11.28 8.35
CA ILE A 56 7.16 -11.53 8.75
C ILE A 56 7.44 -10.91 10.13
N ALA A 57 7.23 -9.61 10.27
CA ALA A 57 7.59 -8.85 11.47
C ALA A 57 6.74 -9.17 12.71
N ARG A 58 5.46 -9.51 12.53
CA ARG A 58 4.51 -9.76 13.65
C ARG A 58 4.11 -11.22 13.82
N ARG A 59 4.44 -12.08 12.85
CA ARG A 59 4.10 -13.52 12.87
C ARG A 59 2.59 -13.73 13.14
N LYS A 60 2.26 -14.52 14.16
CA LYS A 60 0.87 -14.85 14.56
C LYS A 60 0.06 -13.63 15.03
N ASN A 61 0.70 -12.51 15.33
CA ASN A 61 0.03 -11.29 15.81
C ASN A 61 -0.37 -10.32 14.68
N PHE A 62 0.00 -10.62 13.42
CA PHE A 62 -0.35 -9.77 12.29
C PHE A 62 -1.86 -9.77 12.02
N SER A 63 -2.42 -8.60 11.73
CA SER A 63 -3.77 -8.47 11.21
C SER A 63 -3.87 -7.32 10.22
N ARG A 64 -4.40 -7.57 9.02
CA ARG A 64 -4.68 -6.52 8.03
C ARG A 64 -5.52 -5.36 8.57
N ARG A 65 -6.35 -5.61 9.59
CA ARG A 65 -7.15 -4.59 10.27
C ARG A 65 -6.27 -3.50 10.90
N GLU A 66 -5.04 -3.83 11.29
CA GLU A 66 -4.11 -2.90 11.89
C GLU A 66 -3.60 -1.83 10.90
N ILE A 67 -3.58 -2.16 9.60
CA ILE A 67 -3.27 -1.25 8.51
C ILE A 67 -4.52 -0.43 8.18
N THR A 68 -5.67 -1.08 7.97
CA THR A 68 -6.90 -0.38 7.54
C THR A 68 -7.44 0.60 8.58
N ARG A 69 -7.19 0.37 9.88
CA ARG A 69 -7.61 1.32 10.94
C ARG A 69 -6.87 2.66 10.87
N LYS A 70 -5.71 2.71 10.21
CA LYS A 70 -4.93 3.93 9.98
C LYS A 70 -5.40 4.70 8.75
N MET A 71 -6.24 4.08 7.89
CA MET A 71 -6.77 4.71 6.68
C MET A 71 -8.05 5.50 6.97
N THR A 72 -8.28 6.55 6.20
CA THR A 72 -9.58 7.26 6.22
C THR A 72 -10.70 6.32 5.76
N PRO A 73 -11.74 6.08 6.57
CA PRO A 73 -12.88 5.27 6.15
C PRO A 73 -13.56 5.84 4.91
N THR A 74 -13.98 4.96 3.99
CA THR A 74 -14.64 5.38 2.74
C THR A 74 -15.80 6.37 2.94
N PRO A 75 -16.74 6.17 3.88
CA PRO A 75 -17.83 7.13 4.08
C PRO A 75 -17.34 8.52 4.51
N GLN A 76 -16.29 8.57 5.34
CA GLN A 76 -15.68 9.83 5.77
C GLN A 76 -14.98 10.53 4.60
N TYR A 77 -14.24 9.77 3.78
CA TYR A 77 -13.60 10.29 2.58
C TYR A 77 -14.63 10.82 1.57
N GLN A 78 -15.73 10.10 1.33
CA GLN A 78 -16.80 10.56 0.44
C GLN A 78 -17.39 11.89 0.92
N LYS A 79 -17.68 11.99 2.22
CA LYS A 79 -18.22 13.22 2.82
C LYS A 79 -17.27 14.41 2.65
N SER A 80 -15.96 14.23 2.87
CA SER A 80 -14.98 15.32 2.73
C SER A 80 -14.79 15.79 1.28
N ARG A 81 -15.09 14.92 0.30
CA ARG A 81 -15.04 15.24 -1.14
C ARG A 81 -16.38 15.67 -1.74
N GLY A 82 -17.45 15.73 -0.94
CA GLY A 82 -18.80 16.03 -1.45
C GLY A 82 -19.33 14.99 -2.44
N CYS A 83 -18.90 13.73 -2.32
CA CYS A 83 -19.28 12.66 -3.24
C CYS A 83 -20.61 12.03 -2.81
N ASN A 84 -21.63 12.12 -3.69
CA ASN A 84 -22.97 11.60 -3.46
C ASN A 84 -23.21 10.18 -4.02
N GLN A 85 -22.16 9.53 -4.55
CA GLN A 85 -22.26 8.15 -5.05
C GLN A 85 -22.39 7.15 -3.92
N HIS A 86 -22.96 5.98 -4.21
CA HIS A 86 -23.03 4.90 -3.22
C HIS A 86 -21.63 4.44 -2.81
N THR A 87 -21.46 4.07 -1.54
CA THR A 87 -20.17 3.68 -0.98
C THR A 87 -19.53 2.50 -1.72
N TYR A 88 -20.33 1.56 -2.26
CA TYR A 88 -19.82 0.45 -3.06
C TYR A 88 -19.14 0.89 -4.37
N GLN A 89 -19.48 2.07 -4.89
CA GLN A 89 -18.87 2.66 -6.10
C GLN A 89 -17.54 3.35 -5.79
N CYS A 90 -17.23 3.58 -4.51
CA CYS A 90 -15.98 4.18 -4.06
C CYS A 90 -14.87 3.11 -3.85
N LYS A 91 -14.85 2.09 -4.72
CA LYS A 91 -13.74 1.14 -4.87
C LYS A 91 -12.77 1.68 -5.91
N ALA A 92 -11.48 1.44 -5.72
CA ALA A 92 -10.44 1.90 -6.64
C ALA A 92 -10.70 1.42 -8.09
N THR A 93 -11.02 0.13 -8.24
CA THR A 93 -11.32 -0.54 -9.52
C THR A 93 -12.54 0.01 -10.25
N GLU A 94 -13.45 0.70 -9.55
CA GLU A 94 -14.67 1.26 -10.13
C GLU A 94 -14.50 2.78 -10.31
N CYS A 95 -14.17 3.48 -9.22
CA CYS A 95 -14.09 4.94 -9.17
C CYS A 95 -13.02 5.52 -10.10
N ILE A 96 -11.91 4.81 -10.34
CA ILE A 96 -10.81 5.30 -11.19
C ILE A 96 -11.26 5.59 -12.63
N HIS A 97 -12.29 4.90 -13.14
CA HIS A 97 -12.79 5.08 -14.50
C HIS A 97 -13.80 6.24 -14.61
N PHE A 98 -14.49 6.59 -13.53
CA PHE A 98 -15.50 7.67 -13.52
C PHE A 98 -14.95 8.99 -12.96
N ASN A 99 -14.09 8.91 -11.94
CA ASN A 99 -13.53 10.04 -11.20
C ASN A 99 -12.03 9.80 -10.93
N PRO A 100 -11.18 9.73 -11.97
CA PRO A 100 -9.77 9.33 -11.85
C PRO A 100 -8.98 10.17 -10.85
N LYS A 101 -9.21 11.49 -10.82
CA LYS A 101 -8.57 12.39 -9.85
C LYS A 101 -8.93 12.03 -8.41
N CYS A 102 -10.20 11.83 -8.11
CA CYS A 102 -10.66 11.50 -6.75
C CYS A 102 -10.14 10.13 -6.29
N ALA A 103 -10.16 9.14 -7.19
CA ALA A 103 -9.63 7.82 -6.93
C ALA A 103 -8.11 7.84 -6.69
N ARG A 104 -7.33 8.58 -7.50
CA ARG A 104 -5.88 8.74 -7.31
C ARG A 104 -5.55 9.36 -5.96
N GLU A 105 -6.24 10.43 -5.57
CA GLU A 105 -6.03 11.05 -4.26
C GLU A 105 -6.30 10.08 -3.10
N LYS A 106 -7.38 9.29 -3.19
CA LYS A 106 -7.67 8.25 -2.19
C LYS A 106 -6.60 7.16 -2.16
N ILE A 107 -6.13 6.75 -3.33
CA ILE A 107 -5.08 5.73 -3.48
C ILE A 107 -3.76 6.24 -2.89
N LYS A 108 -3.40 7.51 -3.11
CA LYS A 108 -2.24 8.15 -2.46
C LYS A 108 -2.35 8.12 -0.94
N GLU A 109 -3.51 8.49 -0.37
CA GLU A 109 -3.75 8.41 1.08
C GLU A 109 -3.53 6.98 1.61
N HIS A 110 -4.06 5.98 0.90
CA HIS A 110 -3.89 4.57 1.30
C HIS A 110 -2.43 4.12 1.16
N VAL A 111 -1.77 4.44 0.04
CA VAL A 111 -0.38 4.05 -0.23
C VAL A 111 0.56 4.67 0.78
N LYS A 112 0.34 5.92 1.17
CA LYS A 112 1.10 6.57 2.23
C LYS A 112 1.00 5.80 3.55
N VAL A 113 -0.21 5.46 3.99
CA VAL A 113 -0.43 4.66 5.21
C VAL A 113 0.26 3.30 5.14
N MET A 114 0.21 2.65 3.97
CA MET A 114 0.86 1.35 3.75
C MET A 114 2.39 1.46 3.78
N ALA A 115 2.97 2.52 3.18
CA ALA A 115 4.40 2.77 3.18
C ALA A 115 4.92 3.08 4.61
N GLU A 116 4.24 3.95 5.34
CA GLU A 116 4.56 4.25 6.75
C GLU A 116 4.50 2.98 7.61
N THR A 117 3.47 2.15 7.41
CA THR A 117 3.32 0.89 8.16
C THR A 117 4.37 -0.15 7.78
N LEU A 118 4.78 -0.21 6.50
CA LEU A 118 5.88 -1.06 6.06
C LEU A 118 7.20 -0.67 6.74
N GLN A 119 7.48 0.63 6.86
CA GLN A 119 8.66 1.12 7.57
C GLN A 119 8.66 0.73 9.06
N GLU A 120 7.50 0.75 9.72
CA GLU A 120 7.36 0.21 11.07
C GLU A 120 7.73 -1.28 11.14
N TYR A 121 7.26 -2.09 10.18
CA TYR A 121 7.58 -3.53 10.13
C TYR A 121 9.06 -3.80 9.88
N ILE A 122 9.69 -3.06 8.96
CA ILE A 122 11.13 -3.17 8.70
C ILE A 122 11.93 -2.85 9.96
N LYS A 123 11.53 -1.80 10.70
CA LYS A 123 12.18 -1.45 11.96
C LYS A 123 12.05 -2.54 13.01
N ILE A 124 10.87 -3.16 13.14
CA ILE A 124 10.64 -4.28 14.07
C ILE A 124 11.54 -5.46 13.70
N GLU A 125 11.62 -5.81 12.41
CA GLU A 125 12.43 -6.96 11.99
C GLU A 125 13.92 -6.74 12.25
N ARG A 126 14.44 -5.53 12.00
CA ARG A 126 15.82 -5.16 12.38
C ARG A 126 16.09 -5.21 13.89
N GLN A 127 15.06 -5.02 14.71
CA GLN A 127 15.17 -5.17 16.17
C GLN A 127 15.06 -6.64 16.61
N ASN A 128 14.43 -7.48 15.80
CA ASN A 128 14.31 -8.91 16.03
C ASN A 128 15.51 -9.71 15.51
N GLU A 129 16.38 -9.12 14.67
CA GLU A 129 17.66 -9.73 14.30
C GLU A 129 18.45 -10.00 15.59
N PRO A 130 18.71 -11.28 15.92
CA PRO A 130 19.56 -11.58 17.05
C PRO A 130 20.93 -11.02 16.70
N PHE A 131 21.37 -10.09 17.53
CA PHE A 131 22.70 -9.51 17.52
C PHE A 131 23.72 -10.61 17.23
N GLU A 132 24.68 -10.34 16.34
CA GLU A 132 25.89 -11.12 16.11
C GLU A 132 26.78 -11.26 17.38
N GLU A 133 26.22 -11.13 18.58
CA GLU A 133 26.82 -11.37 19.89
C GLU A 133 27.12 -12.85 20.15
N MET A 134 26.61 -13.78 19.32
CA MET A 134 26.99 -15.19 19.40
C MET A 134 28.39 -15.48 18.80
N LEU A 135 29.01 -14.50 18.10
CA LEU A 135 30.38 -14.64 17.57
C LEU A 135 31.46 -14.12 18.53
N GLN A 136 31.10 -13.60 19.71
CA GLN A 136 32.06 -13.21 20.75
C GLN A 136 32.30 -14.27 21.82
N GLU A 137 31.61 -15.43 21.77
CA GLU A 137 31.90 -16.57 22.66
C GLU A 137 32.89 -17.61 22.07
N ILE A 138 33.55 -17.31 20.94
CA ILE A 138 34.54 -18.19 20.30
C ILE A 138 35.90 -17.51 20.11
N HIS A 139 36.33 -16.63 21.02
CA HIS A 139 37.75 -16.26 21.16
C HIS A 139 38.19 -16.08 22.61
#